data_AF-A0A4S2UD52-F1
#
_entry.id   AF-A0A4S2UD52-F1
#
_cell.length_a   1.000
_cell.length_b   1.000
_cell.length_c   1.000
_cell.angle_alpha   90.00
_cell.angle_beta   90.00
_cell.angle_gamma   90.00
#
_symmetry.space_group_name_H-M   'P 1'
#
loop_
_entity.id
_entity.type
_entity.pdbx_description
1 polymer ?
#
loop_
_entity_poly.entity_id
_entity_poly.type
_entity_poly.pdbx_seq_one_letter_code
_entity_poly.pdbx_strand_id
1 'polypeptide(L)'
;MTEMIELPDAEGGWEPATELQAGGRNPARQASMFQSVTWPLSSLALLSVDLEAVARRLRLTLETSWDGHGSVRAAFFVLDGTDFVVTDHEGDAPGTHVWTRKGGPVDPAARVGSLLAALGVGPEAVSYSTWGAGTDLSHVPAAWGRGRGKPAWSHQDIWASFKTRPGMFVGRVTFGAVVGFLNGYATASDKALLDGFREWLAAKLGYGWNLVYWVLAERLIFPDGRPEEPWSPEIDQHAVAGLIGLIDEYFDHLAGGPEERPGTV
;
A
#
# COMPACT_ATOMS: atom_id res chain seq x y z
N MET A 1 8.08 -22.40 -15.24
CA MET A 1 8.44 -21.26 -16.12
C MET A 1 7.13 -20.52 -16.34
N THR A 2 6.95 -19.37 -15.72
CA THR A 2 5.77 -18.52 -15.99
C THR A 2 5.91 -18.01 -17.41
N GLU A 3 4.82 -18.07 -18.18
CA GLU A 3 4.82 -17.54 -19.53
C GLU A 3 4.82 -16.02 -19.43
N MET A 4 5.91 -15.39 -19.87
CA MET A 4 5.97 -13.94 -19.93
C MET A 4 5.09 -13.45 -21.07
N ILE A 5 4.31 -12.41 -20.81
CA ILE A 5 3.48 -11.79 -21.83
C ILE A 5 4.38 -10.97 -22.74
N GLU A 6 4.28 -11.25 -24.05
CA GLU A 6 4.98 -10.46 -25.05
C GLU A 6 4.37 -9.07 -25.15
N LEU A 7 5.23 -8.06 -25.10
CA LEU A 7 4.83 -6.68 -25.37
C LEU A 7 4.97 -6.37 -26.86
N PRO A 8 4.05 -5.58 -27.44
CA PRO A 8 4.25 -5.04 -28.77
C PRO A 8 5.53 -4.16 -28.81
N ASP A 9 6.07 -3.96 -30.00
CA ASP A 9 7.15 -2.99 -30.18
C ASP A 9 6.64 -1.55 -30.06
N ALA A 10 7.58 -0.61 -29.87
CA ALA A 10 7.26 0.82 -29.86
C ALA A 10 6.60 1.26 -31.18
N GLU A 11 5.58 2.11 -31.09
CA GLU A 11 4.89 2.63 -32.26
C GLU A 11 5.83 3.46 -33.15
N GLY A 12 5.62 3.38 -34.47
CA GLY A 12 6.51 3.91 -35.51
C GLY A 12 6.73 5.43 -35.54
N GLY A 13 6.26 6.18 -34.54
CA GLY A 13 6.46 7.62 -34.41
C GLY A 13 6.85 8.09 -33.01
N TRP A 14 7.14 7.17 -32.09
CA TRP A 14 7.55 7.52 -30.72
C TRP A 14 9.02 7.96 -30.70
N GLU A 15 9.31 9.11 -30.09
CA GLU A 15 10.68 9.60 -29.86
C GLU A 15 11.31 8.86 -28.66
N PRO A 16 12.65 8.85 -28.49
CA PRO A 16 13.29 8.32 -27.29
C PRO A 16 12.74 9.00 -26.02
N ALA A 17 12.49 8.23 -24.96
CA ALA A 17 11.93 8.80 -23.72
C ALA A 17 12.90 9.77 -23.02
N THR A 18 14.19 9.71 -23.34
CA THR A 18 15.25 10.56 -22.79
C THR A 18 15.29 11.98 -23.39
N GLU A 19 14.63 12.20 -24.52
CA GLU A 19 14.66 13.49 -25.24
C GLU A 19 13.47 14.38 -24.88
N LEU A 20 13.65 15.71 -25.05
CA LEU A 20 12.53 16.65 -24.94
C LEU A 20 11.62 16.46 -26.16
N GLN A 21 10.47 15.84 -25.93
CA GLN A 21 9.56 15.45 -27.01
C GLN A 21 8.89 16.66 -27.64
N ALA A 22 9.34 17.04 -28.84
CA ALA A 22 8.80 18.18 -29.57
C ALA A 22 7.37 17.91 -30.08
N GLY A 23 7.01 16.63 -30.27
CA GLY A 23 5.69 16.20 -30.75
C GLY A 23 4.80 15.54 -29.70
N GLY A 24 5.30 15.26 -28.49
CA GLY A 24 4.54 14.61 -27.40
C GLY A 24 3.98 13.23 -27.73
N ARG A 25 4.59 12.51 -28.68
CA ARG A 25 4.05 11.26 -29.23
C ARG A 25 4.34 10.04 -28.37
N ASN A 26 5.45 10.03 -27.62
CA ASN A 26 5.75 8.96 -26.69
C ASN A 26 5.15 9.31 -25.32
N PRO A 27 4.21 8.53 -24.78
CA PRO A 27 3.54 8.88 -23.54
C PRO A 27 4.49 8.84 -22.32
N ALA A 28 5.67 8.23 -22.44
CA ALA A 28 6.67 8.15 -21.38
C ALA A 28 7.82 9.16 -21.56
N ARG A 29 8.20 9.83 -20.47
CA ARG A 29 9.39 10.67 -20.38
C ARG A 29 10.34 10.13 -19.30
N GLN A 30 11.56 9.78 -19.67
CA GLN A 30 12.55 9.23 -18.75
C GLN A 30 13.14 10.31 -17.84
N ALA A 31 13.26 9.96 -16.56
CA ALA A 31 14.04 10.69 -15.56
C ALA A 31 15.31 9.90 -15.23
N SER A 32 16.36 10.59 -14.80
CA SER A 32 17.57 9.93 -14.31
C SER A 32 17.38 9.36 -12.91
N MET A 33 18.03 8.24 -12.58
CA MET A 33 18.07 7.71 -11.21
C MET A 33 18.57 8.76 -10.20
N PHE A 34 19.57 9.58 -10.55
CA PHE A 34 20.06 10.67 -9.69
C PHE A 34 19.02 11.76 -9.43
N GLN A 35 18.16 12.07 -10.40
CA GLN A 35 17.06 13.01 -10.21
C GLN A 35 15.96 12.44 -9.29
N SER A 36 15.93 11.13 -9.16
CA SER A 36 14.87 10.38 -8.48
C SER A 36 15.28 9.86 -7.10
N VAL A 37 16.55 10.01 -6.70
CA VAL A 37 17.14 9.44 -5.47
C VAL A 37 16.48 9.91 -4.18
N THR A 38 15.79 11.06 -4.20
CA THR A 38 15.09 11.62 -3.05
C THR A 38 13.61 11.23 -2.99
N TRP A 39 13.11 10.47 -3.96
CA TRP A 39 11.68 10.15 -4.03
C TRP A 39 11.33 9.04 -3.04
N PRO A 40 10.38 9.27 -2.12
CA PRO A 40 9.82 8.16 -1.37
C PRO A 40 9.04 7.28 -2.36
N LEU A 41 9.50 6.07 -2.62
CA LEU A 41 8.85 5.12 -3.52
C LEU A 41 7.97 4.15 -2.74
N SER A 42 6.84 3.77 -3.33
CA SER A 42 5.97 2.70 -2.84
C SER A 42 5.83 1.63 -3.91
N SER A 43 5.91 0.36 -3.51
CA SER A 43 5.66 -0.77 -4.42
C SER A 43 4.23 -0.69 -4.92
N LEU A 44 4.08 -0.83 -6.24
CA LEU A 44 2.81 -0.80 -6.92
C LEU A 44 2.47 -2.24 -7.32
N ALA A 45 3.21 -2.85 -8.25
CA ALA A 45 2.86 -4.15 -8.82
C ALA A 45 4.07 -5.01 -9.22
N LEU A 46 3.81 -6.28 -9.50
CA LEU A 46 4.67 -7.14 -10.29
C LEU A 46 3.95 -7.48 -11.59
N LEU A 47 4.60 -7.22 -12.72
CA LEU A 47 4.10 -7.57 -14.04
C LEU A 47 4.78 -8.84 -14.57
N SER A 48 4.02 -9.75 -15.18
CA SER A 48 4.51 -10.90 -15.95
C SER A 48 5.07 -10.49 -17.32
N VAL A 49 5.85 -9.42 -17.37
CA VAL A 49 6.50 -8.92 -18.59
C VAL A 49 7.99 -8.73 -18.31
N ASP A 50 8.78 -8.90 -19.37
CA ASP A 50 10.22 -8.69 -19.32
C ASP A 50 10.57 -7.19 -19.20
N LEU A 51 11.56 -6.86 -18.36
CA LEU A 51 11.99 -5.48 -18.16
C LEU A 51 12.57 -4.86 -19.45
N GLU A 52 13.29 -5.64 -20.26
CA GLU A 52 13.81 -5.15 -21.55
C GLU A 52 12.69 -4.93 -22.56
N ALA A 53 11.65 -5.77 -22.54
CA ALA A 53 10.46 -5.55 -23.35
C ALA A 53 9.73 -4.25 -22.95
N VAL A 54 9.61 -3.97 -21.65
CA VAL A 54 9.05 -2.70 -21.15
C VAL A 54 9.89 -1.52 -21.62
N ALA A 55 11.21 -1.61 -21.47
CA ALA A 55 12.13 -0.58 -21.91
C ALA A 55 12.07 -0.35 -23.42
N ARG A 56 11.99 -1.43 -24.22
CA ARG A 56 11.86 -1.35 -25.68
C ARG A 56 10.54 -0.71 -26.08
N ARG A 57 9.41 -1.12 -25.49
CA ARG A 57 8.06 -0.60 -25.79
C ARG A 57 7.96 0.89 -25.52
N LEU A 58 8.48 1.36 -24.39
CA LEU A 58 8.41 2.75 -23.95
C LEU A 58 9.63 3.59 -24.38
N ARG A 59 10.59 3.00 -25.09
CA ARG A 59 11.88 3.61 -25.48
C ARG A 59 12.66 4.18 -24.30
N LEU A 60 12.73 3.41 -23.21
CA LEU A 60 13.51 3.71 -22.02
C LEU A 60 14.94 3.16 -22.14
N THR A 61 15.86 3.81 -21.45
CA THR A 61 17.22 3.33 -21.19
C THR A 61 17.27 2.73 -19.79
N LEU A 62 17.64 1.46 -19.66
CA LEU A 62 17.83 0.82 -18.37
C LEU A 62 19.15 1.27 -17.74
N GLU A 63 19.09 1.70 -16.49
CA GLU A 63 20.24 2.00 -15.66
C GLU A 63 20.54 0.79 -14.75
N THR A 64 21.81 0.43 -14.60
CA THR A 64 22.23 -0.66 -13.72
C THR A 64 22.90 -0.10 -12.48
N SER A 65 22.50 -0.61 -11.32
CA SER A 65 23.09 -0.34 -10.01
C SER A 65 23.31 -1.67 -9.26
N TRP A 66 23.82 -1.58 -8.04
CA TRP A 66 23.93 -2.69 -7.12
C TRP A 66 23.54 -2.22 -5.72
N ASP A 67 22.99 -3.12 -4.92
CA ASP A 67 22.83 -2.93 -3.49
C ASP A 67 23.49 -4.07 -2.71
N GLY A 68 23.30 -4.12 -1.39
CA GLY A 68 23.86 -5.18 -0.55
C GLY A 68 23.28 -6.58 -0.82
N HIS A 69 22.27 -6.69 -1.69
CA HIS A 69 21.51 -7.89 -2.00
C HIS A 69 21.68 -8.36 -3.46
N GLY A 70 22.21 -7.52 -4.36
CA GLY A 70 22.55 -7.94 -5.71
C GLY A 70 22.58 -6.81 -6.73
N SER A 71 22.63 -7.17 -8.01
CA SER A 71 22.47 -6.22 -9.10
C SER A 71 21.01 -5.80 -9.30
N VAL A 72 20.80 -4.53 -9.62
CA VAL A 72 19.48 -3.94 -9.87
C VAL A 72 19.49 -3.24 -11.21
N ARG A 73 18.56 -3.59 -12.09
CA ARG A 73 18.30 -2.86 -13.33
C ARG A 73 17.03 -2.06 -13.14
N ALA A 74 17.04 -0.79 -13.51
CA ALA A 74 15.91 0.11 -13.29
C ALA A 74 15.73 1.12 -14.42
N ALA A 75 14.50 1.56 -14.65
CA ALA A 75 14.21 2.78 -15.38
C ALA A 75 13.20 3.63 -14.63
N PHE A 76 13.47 4.93 -14.57
CA PHE A 76 12.62 5.95 -13.95
C PHE A 76 11.96 6.76 -15.05
N PHE A 77 10.66 6.94 -15.00
CA PHE A 77 9.96 7.68 -16.04
C PHE A 77 8.65 8.27 -15.53
N VAL A 78 8.15 9.27 -16.25
CA VAL A 78 6.86 9.88 -16.02
C VAL A 78 5.94 9.46 -17.16
N LEU A 79 4.75 9.00 -16.81
CA LEU A 79 3.67 8.63 -17.73
C LEU A 79 2.38 9.28 -17.23
N ASP A 80 1.70 10.05 -18.08
CA ASP A 80 0.48 10.79 -17.73
C ASP A 80 0.62 11.63 -16.44
N GLY A 81 1.80 12.22 -16.22
CA GLY A 81 2.10 13.00 -15.01
C GLY A 81 2.32 12.17 -13.74
N THR A 82 2.34 10.84 -13.83
CA THR A 82 2.66 9.92 -12.74
C THR A 82 4.10 9.44 -12.85
N ASP A 83 4.86 9.54 -11.76
CA ASP A 83 6.21 8.98 -11.68
C ASP A 83 6.17 7.46 -11.45
N PHE A 84 6.85 6.73 -12.31
CA PHE A 84 7.05 5.28 -12.24
C PHE A 84 8.53 4.93 -12.14
N VAL A 85 8.77 3.81 -11.47
CA VAL A 85 10.04 3.10 -11.55
C VAL A 85 9.73 1.66 -11.91
N VAL A 86 10.42 1.13 -12.90
CA VAL A 86 10.38 -0.30 -13.22
C VAL A 86 11.73 -0.91 -12.87
N THR A 87 11.73 -2.05 -12.19
CA THR A 87 12.95 -2.71 -11.74
C THR A 87 12.93 -4.21 -11.98
N ASP A 88 14.14 -4.75 -12.14
CA ASP A 88 14.46 -6.17 -12.06
C ASP A 88 15.69 -6.29 -11.14
N HIS A 89 15.56 -7.11 -10.10
CA HIS A 89 16.59 -7.27 -9.06
C HIS A 89 17.06 -8.72 -9.05
N GLU A 90 18.36 -8.91 -8.94
CA GLU A 90 18.96 -10.23 -8.80
C GLU A 90 18.42 -10.94 -7.55
N GLY A 91 17.80 -12.11 -7.75
CA GLY A 91 17.20 -12.90 -6.67
C GLY A 91 15.69 -12.70 -6.47
N ASP A 92 15.08 -11.72 -7.14
CA ASP A 92 13.63 -11.56 -7.14
C ASP A 92 12.93 -12.55 -8.08
N ALA A 93 11.60 -12.61 -7.97
CA ALA A 93 10.80 -13.42 -8.88
C ALA A 93 10.89 -12.86 -10.32
N PRO A 94 10.94 -13.72 -11.35
CA PRO A 94 10.97 -13.26 -12.73
C PRO A 94 9.77 -12.36 -13.05
N GLY A 95 10.05 -11.20 -13.65
CA GLY A 95 9.06 -10.21 -14.04
C GLY A 95 9.56 -8.79 -13.82
N THR A 96 8.68 -7.81 -14.01
CA THR A 96 9.00 -6.40 -13.82
C THR A 96 8.31 -5.85 -12.59
N HIS A 97 9.07 -5.44 -11.59
CA HIS A 97 8.55 -4.74 -10.42
C HIS A 97 8.24 -3.29 -10.79
N VAL A 98 7.07 -2.81 -10.40
CA VAL A 98 6.60 -1.45 -10.66
C VAL A 98 6.48 -0.72 -9.32
N TRP A 99 7.04 0.47 -9.26
CA TRP A 99 6.99 1.38 -8.12
C TRP A 99 6.48 2.74 -8.58
N THR A 100 5.96 3.54 -7.64
CA THR A 100 5.54 4.91 -7.89
C THR A 100 5.94 5.81 -6.73
N ARG A 101 5.99 7.14 -6.97
CA ARG A 101 6.22 8.10 -5.89
C ARG A 101 5.05 8.07 -4.89
N LYS A 102 5.41 8.05 -3.61
CA LYS A 102 4.50 8.13 -2.47
C LYS A 102 3.83 9.50 -2.44
N GLY A 103 2.50 9.50 -2.36
CA GLY A 103 1.67 10.72 -2.39
C GLY A 103 1.50 11.27 -3.80
N GLY A 104 0.25 11.43 -4.22
CA GLY A 104 -0.15 12.00 -5.51
C GLY A 104 -1.68 11.89 -5.67
N PRO A 105 -2.32 12.76 -6.48
CA PRO A 105 -3.77 12.86 -6.53
C PRO A 105 -4.46 11.69 -7.26
N VAL A 106 -3.70 10.87 -7.98
CA VAL A 106 -4.24 9.80 -8.83
C VAL A 106 -4.32 8.49 -8.04
N ASP A 107 -5.47 7.82 -8.11
CA ASP A 107 -5.71 6.49 -7.55
C ASP A 107 -4.71 5.44 -8.09
N PRO A 108 -4.13 4.56 -7.25
CA PRO A 108 -3.17 3.56 -7.69
C PRO A 108 -3.66 2.62 -8.81
N ALA A 109 -4.95 2.29 -8.88
CA ALA A 109 -5.51 1.47 -9.95
C ALA A 109 -5.52 2.23 -11.27
N ALA A 110 -5.89 3.51 -11.23
CA ALA A 110 -5.80 4.39 -12.39
C ALA A 110 -4.36 4.53 -12.90
N ARG A 111 -3.36 4.65 -11.99
CA ARG A 111 -1.94 4.71 -12.37
C ARG A 111 -1.51 3.48 -13.16
N VAL A 112 -1.84 2.28 -12.69
CA VAL A 112 -1.47 1.06 -13.42
C VAL A 112 -2.31 0.86 -14.67
N GLY A 113 -3.58 1.28 -14.69
CA GLY A 113 -4.37 1.32 -15.91
C GLY A 113 -3.68 2.10 -17.03
N SER A 114 -3.17 3.30 -16.73
CA SER A 114 -2.37 4.09 -17.69
C SER A 114 -1.10 3.36 -18.14
N LEU A 115 -0.39 2.70 -17.21
CA LEU A 115 0.81 1.94 -17.55
C LEU A 115 0.50 0.76 -18.48
N LEU A 116 -0.50 -0.06 -18.15
CA LEU A 116 -0.91 -1.21 -18.96
C LEU A 116 -1.36 -0.76 -20.36
N ALA A 117 -2.13 0.33 -20.43
CA ALA A 117 -2.54 0.92 -21.71
C ALA A 117 -1.32 1.37 -22.55
N ALA A 118 -0.34 2.04 -21.94
CA ALA A 118 0.89 2.44 -22.63
C ALA A 118 1.73 1.23 -23.08
N LEU A 119 1.74 0.16 -22.29
CA LEU A 119 2.39 -1.10 -22.65
C LEU A 119 1.62 -1.88 -23.73
N GLY A 120 0.33 -1.61 -23.92
CA GLY A 120 -0.53 -2.30 -24.88
C GLY A 120 -0.97 -3.69 -24.40
N VAL A 121 -1.05 -3.89 -23.08
CA VAL A 121 -1.48 -5.16 -22.46
C VAL A 121 -2.67 -4.93 -21.54
N GLY A 122 -3.42 -6.00 -21.28
CA GLY A 122 -4.55 -5.97 -20.34
C GLY A 122 -4.14 -6.30 -18.90
N PRO A 123 -5.11 -6.37 -17.98
CA PRO A 123 -4.89 -6.65 -16.57
C PRO A 123 -4.28 -8.04 -16.29
N GLU A 124 -4.36 -8.97 -17.24
CA GLU A 124 -3.71 -10.29 -17.17
C GLU A 124 -2.19 -10.24 -17.03
N ALA A 125 -1.56 -9.12 -17.40
CA ALA A 125 -0.13 -8.90 -17.20
C ALA A 125 0.25 -8.66 -15.73
N VAL A 126 -0.71 -8.38 -14.85
CA VAL A 126 -0.44 -8.09 -13.44
C VAL A 126 -0.42 -9.38 -12.62
N SER A 127 0.76 -9.82 -12.23
CA SER A 127 0.96 -10.97 -11.33
C SER A 127 0.55 -10.65 -9.90
N TYR A 128 0.81 -9.41 -9.47
CA TYR A 128 0.57 -8.93 -8.12
C TYR A 128 0.36 -7.41 -8.12
N SER A 129 -0.49 -6.89 -7.24
CA SER A 129 -0.70 -5.46 -7.03
C SER A 129 -0.88 -5.13 -5.54
N THR A 130 -0.54 -3.91 -5.15
CA THR A 130 -0.70 -3.41 -3.77
C THR A 130 -2.01 -2.66 -3.53
N TRP A 131 -2.82 -2.41 -4.57
CA TRP A 131 -3.98 -1.51 -4.51
C TRP A 131 -5.34 -2.15 -4.81
N GLY A 132 -5.40 -3.45 -5.07
CA GLY A 132 -6.65 -4.12 -5.40
C GLY A 132 -6.62 -5.62 -5.24
N ALA A 133 -7.52 -6.13 -4.41
CA ALA A 133 -8.01 -7.50 -4.43
C ALA A 133 -8.54 -7.87 -5.84
N GLY A 134 -8.21 -9.06 -6.36
CA GLY A 134 -8.94 -9.65 -7.48
C GLY A 134 -8.18 -10.17 -8.70
N THR A 135 -6.86 -10.41 -8.66
CA THR A 135 -6.22 -11.16 -9.74
C THR A 135 -6.73 -12.61 -9.74
N ASP A 136 -7.29 -13.07 -10.85
CA ASP A 136 -7.50 -14.50 -11.08
C ASP A 136 -6.13 -15.19 -11.13
N LEU A 137 -5.79 -15.89 -10.05
CA LEU A 137 -4.54 -16.64 -9.95
C LEU A 137 -4.63 -18.02 -10.64
N SER A 138 -5.71 -18.32 -11.37
CA SER A 138 -5.88 -19.60 -12.07
C SER A 138 -4.81 -19.84 -13.15
N HIS A 139 -4.14 -18.79 -13.62
CA HIS A 139 -3.08 -18.84 -14.62
C HIS A 139 -1.67 -18.98 -14.00
N VAL A 140 -1.54 -18.85 -12.67
CA VAL A 140 -0.25 -19.00 -11.99
C VAL A 140 0.12 -20.49 -11.92
N PRO A 141 1.34 -20.89 -12.37
CA PRO A 141 1.75 -22.29 -12.35
C PRO A 141 1.59 -22.93 -10.97
N ALA A 142 0.99 -24.13 -10.92
CA ALA A 142 0.61 -24.82 -9.69
C ALA A 142 1.73 -24.99 -8.64
N ALA A 143 3.00 -24.94 -9.05
CA ALA A 143 4.16 -24.97 -8.16
C ALA A 143 4.28 -23.74 -7.23
N TRP A 144 3.54 -22.67 -7.51
CA TRP A 144 3.56 -21.39 -6.75
C TRP A 144 2.26 -21.14 -5.98
N GLY A 145 1.24 -21.97 -6.18
CA GLY A 145 0.02 -21.93 -5.40
C GLY A 145 0.28 -22.47 -3.98
N ARG A 146 0.44 -21.59 -2.98
CA ARG A 146 0.16 -22.01 -1.60
C ARG A 146 -1.31 -22.39 -1.57
N GLY A 147 -1.59 -23.69 -1.43
CA GLY A 147 -2.93 -24.25 -1.40
C GLY A 147 -3.88 -23.40 -0.56
N ARG A 148 -5.04 -23.05 -1.17
CA ARG A 148 -6.04 -22.09 -0.71
C ARG A 148 -5.52 -20.65 -0.65
N GLY A 149 -5.59 -19.94 -1.78
CA GLY A 149 -5.64 -18.48 -1.76
C GLY A 149 -6.80 -18.06 -0.86
N LYS A 150 -6.50 -17.52 0.33
CA LYS A 150 -7.52 -16.85 1.13
C LYS A 150 -7.99 -15.64 0.31
N PRO A 151 -9.30 -15.34 0.28
CA PRO A 151 -9.79 -14.14 -0.40
C PRO A 151 -8.99 -12.93 0.07
N ALA A 152 -8.58 -12.06 -0.85
CA ALA A 152 -7.94 -10.80 -0.51
C ALA A 152 -8.92 -9.98 0.34
N TRP A 153 -8.52 -9.68 1.57
CA TRP A 153 -9.36 -8.95 2.51
C TRP A 153 -9.13 -7.45 2.31
N SER A 154 -10.19 -6.69 2.06
CA SER A 154 -10.14 -5.22 2.15
C SER A 154 -9.76 -4.78 3.57
N HIS A 155 -9.38 -3.51 3.79
CA HIS A 155 -9.20 -2.98 5.14
C HIS A 155 -10.45 -3.18 6.01
N GLN A 156 -11.64 -3.08 5.42
CA GLN A 156 -12.91 -3.36 6.07
C GLN A 156 -13.07 -4.84 6.43
N ASP A 157 -12.68 -5.77 5.54
CA ASP A 157 -12.73 -7.21 5.82
C ASP A 157 -11.70 -7.61 6.88
N ILE A 158 -10.50 -7.04 6.83
CA ILE A 158 -9.45 -7.24 7.84
C ILE A 158 -9.98 -6.74 9.19
N TRP A 159 -10.56 -5.54 9.23
CA TRP A 159 -11.13 -4.99 10.45
C TRP A 159 -12.29 -5.85 10.97
N ALA A 160 -13.27 -6.19 10.13
CA ALA A 160 -14.40 -7.05 10.50
C ALA A 160 -13.95 -8.44 11.00
N SER A 161 -12.93 -9.02 10.36
CA SER A 161 -12.33 -10.29 10.78
C SER A 161 -11.54 -10.14 12.09
N PHE A 162 -10.83 -9.02 12.28
CA PHE A 162 -10.10 -8.70 13.51
C PHE A 162 -11.05 -8.52 14.70
N LYS A 163 -12.16 -7.82 14.51
CA LYS A 163 -13.19 -7.64 15.56
C LYS A 163 -13.77 -8.96 16.03
N THR A 164 -14.04 -9.87 15.09
CA THR A 164 -14.69 -11.15 15.40
C THR A 164 -13.71 -12.19 15.93
N ARG A 165 -12.45 -12.16 15.50
CA ARG A 165 -11.45 -13.19 15.80
C ARG A 165 -10.05 -12.59 16.02
N PRO A 166 -9.84 -11.73 17.04
CA PRO A 166 -8.55 -11.09 17.25
C PRO A 166 -7.42 -12.12 17.48
N GLY A 167 -7.73 -13.25 18.13
CA GLY A 167 -6.78 -14.35 18.34
C GLY A 167 -6.19 -14.94 17.05
N MET A 168 -6.86 -14.82 15.90
CA MET A 168 -6.30 -15.24 14.60
C MET A 168 -5.09 -14.38 14.20
N PHE A 169 -5.00 -13.16 14.70
CA PHE A 169 -3.98 -12.17 14.32
C PHE A 169 -2.86 -12.09 15.36
N VAL A 170 -3.22 -12.16 16.65
CA VAL A 170 -2.27 -11.96 17.76
C VAL A 170 -1.89 -13.25 18.50
N GLY A 171 -2.53 -14.38 18.19
CA GLY A 171 -2.35 -15.65 18.89
C GLY A 171 -2.96 -15.63 20.29
N ARG A 172 -2.35 -14.90 21.23
CA ARG A 172 -2.90 -14.65 22.57
C ARG A 172 -3.50 -13.24 22.62
N VAL A 173 -4.79 -13.16 22.94
CA VAL A 173 -5.52 -11.89 23.01
C VAL A 173 -5.24 -11.22 24.34
N THR A 174 -4.21 -10.38 24.36
CA THR A 174 -3.97 -9.40 25.43
C THR A 174 -4.05 -8.00 24.84
N PHE A 175 -4.31 -7.00 25.67
CA PHE A 175 -4.36 -5.62 25.23
C PHE A 175 -3.06 -5.18 24.56
N GLY A 176 -1.91 -5.52 25.16
CA GLY A 176 -0.60 -5.23 24.59
C GLY A 176 -0.37 -5.91 23.23
N ALA A 177 -0.82 -7.16 23.05
CA ALA A 177 -0.69 -7.86 21.78
C ALA A 177 -1.57 -7.25 20.68
N VAL A 178 -2.79 -6.84 21.04
CA VAL A 178 -3.72 -6.13 20.15
C VAL A 178 -3.15 -4.76 19.73
N VAL A 179 -2.64 -3.97 20.68
CA VAL A 179 -1.98 -2.69 20.39
C VAL A 179 -0.76 -2.90 19.49
N GLY A 180 0.06 -3.93 19.76
CA GLY A 180 1.21 -4.28 18.93
C GLY A 180 0.81 -4.60 17.48
N PHE A 181 -0.24 -5.41 17.29
CA PHE A 181 -0.79 -5.69 15.97
C PHE A 181 -1.31 -4.43 15.28
N LEU A 182 -2.09 -3.60 15.96
CA LEU A 182 -2.64 -2.36 15.39
C LEU A 182 -1.55 -1.37 14.98
N ASN A 183 -0.48 -1.24 15.77
CA ASN A 183 0.68 -0.42 15.43
C ASN A 183 1.40 -0.96 14.18
N GLY A 184 1.63 -2.27 14.12
CA GLY A 184 2.24 -2.91 12.95
C GLY A 184 1.38 -2.77 11.70
N TYR A 185 0.07 -2.97 11.84
CA TYR A 185 -0.89 -2.85 10.76
C TYR A 185 -0.98 -1.41 10.23
N ALA A 186 -1.12 -0.43 11.12
CA ALA A 186 -1.11 0.98 10.75
C ALA A 186 0.21 1.36 10.07
N THR A 187 1.35 0.85 10.53
CA THR A 187 2.64 1.10 9.87
C THR A 187 2.68 0.50 8.46
N ALA A 188 2.20 -0.73 8.28
CA ALA A 188 2.15 -1.41 6.99
C ALA A 188 1.14 -0.78 6.01
N SER A 189 0.08 -0.16 6.54
CA SER A 189 -0.97 0.51 5.76
C SER A 189 -0.73 2.03 5.60
N ASP A 190 0.51 2.51 5.77
CA ASP A 190 0.87 3.94 5.71
C ASP A 190 -0.03 4.86 6.57
N LYS A 191 -0.38 4.37 7.77
CA LYS A 191 -1.24 4.98 8.78
C LYS A 191 -2.71 5.14 8.39
N ALA A 192 -3.13 4.67 7.21
CA ALA A 192 -4.49 4.86 6.69
C ALA A 192 -5.63 4.50 7.67
N LEU A 193 -5.44 3.49 8.53
CA LEU A 193 -6.49 3.05 9.47
C LEU A 193 -6.63 3.95 10.71
N LEU A 194 -5.53 4.43 11.26
CA LEU A 194 -5.50 5.11 12.58
C LEU A 194 -5.05 6.58 12.48
N ASP A 195 -4.95 7.12 11.27
CA ASP A 195 -4.65 8.53 11.06
C ASP A 195 -5.70 9.40 11.74
N GLY A 196 -5.30 10.35 12.57
CA GLY A 196 -6.23 11.20 13.34
C GLY A 196 -6.94 10.54 14.55
N PHE A 197 -6.83 9.22 14.75
CA PHE A 197 -7.51 8.52 15.85
C PHE A 197 -7.06 9.02 17.23
N ARG A 198 -5.75 9.27 17.39
CA ARG A 198 -5.17 9.76 18.64
C ARG A 198 -5.73 11.13 19.02
N GLU A 199 -5.79 12.03 18.05
CA GLU A 199 -6.33 13.39 18.20
C GLU A 199 -7.81 13.34 18.57
N TRP A 200 -8.57 12.46 17.93
CA TRP A 200 -9.97 12.23 18.25
C TRP A 200 -10.17 11.72 19.69
N LEU A 201 -9.37 10.76 20.15
CA LEU A 201 -9.42 10.28 21.54
C LEU A 201 -9.05 11.39 22.54
N ALA A 202 -8.01 12.19 22.25
CA ALA A 202 -7.59 13.30 23.11
C ALA A 202 -8.69 14.38 23.19
N ALA A 203 -9.34 14.68 22.06
CA ALA A 203 -10.48 15.59 22.03
C ALA A 203 -11.66 15.05 22.84
N LYS A 204 -11.97 13.75 22.70
CA LYS A 204 -13.02 13.07 23.47
C LYS A 204 -12.76 13.07 24.98
N LEU A 205 -11.50 12.92 25.40
CA LEU A 205 -11.08 13.01 26.81
C LEU A 205 -11.01 14.45 27.34
N GLY A 206 -10.83 15.44 26.45
CA GLY A 206 -10.56 16.82 26.80
C GLY A 206 -9.13 17.10 27.29
N TYR A 207 -8.22 16.12 27.22
CA TYR A 207 -6.81 16.25 27.60
C TYR A 207 -5.95 15.14 26.95
N GLY A 208 -4.62 15.22 27.11
CA GLY A 208 -3.71 14.11 26.79
C GLY A 208 -3.16 14.11 25.37
N TRP A 209 -3.11 15.27 24.69
CA TRP A 209 -2.46 15.44 23.37
C TRP A 209 -0.98 15.06 23.33
N ASN A 210 -0.33 14.86 24.48
CA ASN A 210 1.04 14.36 24.59
C ASN A 210 1.11 12.83 24.76
N LEU A 211 -0.03 12.15 24.87
CA LEU A 211 -0.11 10.70 25.08
C LEU A 211 -0.31 9.97 23.74
N VAL A 212 0.12 8.71 23.74
CA VAL A 212 -0.13 7.73 22.68
C VAL A 212 -1.57 7.22 22.73
N TYR A 213 -2.12 6.79 21.59
CA TYR A 213 -3.56 6.47 21.49
C TYR A 213 -4.00 5.36 22.45
N TRP A 214 -3.16 4.35 22.70
CA TRP A 214 -3.55 3.23 23.59
C TRP A 214 -3.65 3.68 25.05
N VAL A 215 -2.84 4.65 25.50
CA VAL A 215 -2.97 5.24 26.83
C VAL A 215 -4.24 6.10 26.93
N LEU A 216 -4.60 6.81 25.86
CA LEU A 216 -5.87 7.55 25.80
C LEU A 216 -7.06 6.60 25.81
N ALA A 217 -6.98 5.51 25.05
CA ALA A 217 -8.01 4.47 25.03
C ALA A 217 -8.18 3.83 26.42
N GLU A 218 -7.09 3.46 27.10
CA GLU A 218 -7.17 2.92 28.47
C GLU A 218 -7.90 3.86 29.44
N ARG A 219 -7.67 5.18 29.35
CA ARG A 219 -8.36 6.15 30.21
C ARG A 219 -9.85 6.28 29.89
N LEU A 220 -10.25 6.06 28.64
CA LEU A 220 -11.66 6.03 28.24
C LEU A 220 -12.35 4.72 28.63
N ILE A 221 -11.62 3.61 28.59
CA ILE A 221 -12.12 2.28 28.93
C ILE A 221 -12.24 2.10 30.45
N PHE A 222 -11.27 2.62 31.21
CA PHE A 222 -11.20 2.54 32.66
C PHE A 222 -11.29 3.94 33.29
N PRO A 223 -12.49 4.58 33.30
CA PRO A 223 -12.65 5.93 33.81
C PRO A 223 -12.33 6.05 35.31
N ASP A 224 -12.54 4.98 36.08
CA ASP A 224 -12.26 4.91 37.51
C ASP A 224 -10.78 4.60 37.83
N GLY A 225 -9.94 4.45 36.81
CA GLY A 225 -8.51 4.19 36.95
C GLY A 225 -8.08 2.85 36.37
N ARG A 226 -6.83 2.82 35.88
CA ARG A 226 -6.22 1.65 35.28
C ARG A 226 -6.07 0.52 36.31
N PRO A 227 -6.52 -0.71 36.02
CA PRO A 227 -6.30 -1.86 36.89
C PRO A 227 -4.80 -2.16 37.10
N GLU A 228 -4.46 -2.69 38.28
CA GLU A 228 -3.09 -3.09 38.60
C GLU A 228 -2.62 -4.26 37.71
N GLU A 229 -1.35 -4.22 37.33
CA GLU A 229 -0.71 -5.31 36.60
C GLU A 229 -0.23 -6.42 37.54
N PRO A 230 -0.23 -7.70 37.10
CA PRO A 230 -0.62 -8.18 35.78
C PRO A 230 -2.14 -8.23 35.61
N TRP A 231 -2.61 -7.85 34.43
CA TRP A 231 -4.04 -7.92 34.11
C TRP A 231 -4.54 -9.37 34.07
N SER A 232 -5.73 -9.59 34.63
CA SER A 232 -6.43 -10.85 34.46
C SER A 232 -6.94 -10.97 33.01
N PRO A 233 -7.22 -12.19 32.52
CA PRO A 233 -7.79 -12.39 31.19
C PRO A 233 -9.08 -11.60 30.94
N GLU A 234 -9.89 -11.40 31.98
CA GLU A 234 -11.14 -10.64 31.92
C GLU A 234 -10.88 -9.14 31.72
N ILE A 235 -9.86 -8.60 32.40
CA ILE A 235 -9.41 -7.21 32.22
C ILE A 235 -8.86 -7.01 30.81
N ASP A 236 -8.01 -7.94 30.34
CA ASP A 236 -7.50 -7.92 28.97
C ASP A 236 -8.63 -7.97 27.94
N GLN A 237 -9.62 -8.84 28.13
CA GLN A 237 -10.77 -8.95 27.23
C GLN A 237 -11.62 -7.68 27.24
N HIS A 238 -11.86 -7.10 28.41
CA HIS A 238 -12.59 -5.83 28.53
C HIS A 238 -11.82 -4.68 27.84
N ALA A 239 -10.51 -4.59 28.06
CA ALA A 239 -9.65 -3.58 27.43
C ALA A 239 -9.62 -3.71 25.91
N VAL A 240 -9.51 -4.94 25.39
CA VAL A 240 -9.55 -5.21 23.95
C VAL A 240 -10.90 -4.86 23.34
N ALA A 241 -12.00 -5.26 23.98
CA ALA A 241 -13.34 -4.93 23.51
C ALA A 241 -13.59 -3.41 23.51
N GLY A 242 -13.14 -2.72 24.56
CA GLY A 242 -13.24 -1.27 24.66
C GLY A 242 -12.43 -0.55 23.58
N LEU A 243 -11.20 -0.99 23.31
CA LEU A 243 -10.38 -0.41 22.24
C LEU A 243 -11.00 -0.61 20.86
N ILE A 244 -11.51 -1.81 20.58
CA ILE A 244 -12.22 -2.10 19.32
C ILE A 244 -13.46 -1.18 19.19
N GLY A 245 -14.23 -1.02 20.27
CA GLY A 245 -15.39 -0.14 20.28
C GLY A 245 -15.05 1.32 20.01
N LEU A 246 -13.95 1.83 20.57
CA LEU A 246 -13.48 3.18 20.30
C LEU A 246 -13.06 3.40 18.84
N ILE A 247 -12.44 2.39 18.22
CA ILE A 247 -12.07 2.46 16.80
C ILE A 247 -13.32 2.42 15.90
N ASP A 248 -14.30 1.58 16.22
CA ASP A 248 -15.59 1.58 15.51
C ASP A 248 -16.29 2.94 15.61
N GLU A 249 -16.36 3.51 16.81
CA GLU A 249 -16.96 4.84 17.01
C GLU A 249 -16.20 5.93 16.24
N TYR A 250 -14.87 5.82 16.15
CA TYR A 250 -14.06 6.72 15.34
C TYR A 250 -14.38 6.61 13.84
N PHE A 251 -14.55 5.39 13.33
CA PHE A 251 -14.94 5.19 11.93
C PHE A 251 -16.33 5.73 11.63
N ASP A 252 -17.28 5.56 12.56
CA ASP A 252 -18.60 6.17 12.45
C ASP A 252 -18.52 7.70 12.44
N HIS A 253 -17.66 8.29 13.28
CA HIS A 253 -17.40 9.74 13.30
C HIS A 253 -16.83 10.24 11.96
N LEU A 254 -15.88 9.51 11.36
CA LEU A 254 -15.32 9.85 10.04
C LEU A 254 -16.36 9.76 8.93
N ALA A 255 -17.23 8.75 8.97
CA ALA A 255 -18.30 8.57 7.99
C ALA A 255 -19.37 9.67 8.06
N GLY A 256 -19.48 10.36 9.20
CA GLY A 256 -20.51 11.37 9.47
C GLY A 256 -20.14 12.84 9.25
N GLY A 257 -18.95 13.21 8.75
CA GLY A 257 -18.50 14.62 8.79
C GLY A 257 -19.23 15.60 7.84
N PRO A 258 -19.20 16.93 8.06
CA PRO A 258 -19.38 17.69 9.29
C PRO A 258 -20.79 18.35 9.33
N GLU A 259 -21.53 18.23 10.44
CA GLU A 259 -22.56 19.23 10.76
C GLU A 259 -21.85 20.55 11.13
N GLU A 260 -22.09 21.57 10.29
CA GLU A 260 -21.89 23.00 10.50
C GLU A 260 -20.73 23.46 11.39
N ARG A 261 -19.69 24.03 10.76
CA ARG A 261 -18.91 25.09 11.41
C ARG A 261 -19.86 26.30 11.60
N PRO A 262 -20.20 26.72 12.83
CA PRO A 262 -20.91 27.97 13.00
C PRO A 262 -20.03 29.09 12.46
N GLY A 263 -20.63 29.92 11.60
CA GLY A 263 -19.97 30.99 10.88
C GLY A 263 -19.13 31.88 11.79
N THR A 264 -17.95 32.22 11.30
CA THR A 264 -17.24 33.43 11.68
C THR A 264 -18.19 34.62 11.66
N VAL A 265 -18.40 35.21 12.83
CA VAL A 265 -18.77 36.62 13.01
C VAL A 265 -17.54 37.34 13.50
#